data_AF-A0A7S3RC05-F1
#
_entry.id   AF-A0A7S3RC05-F1
#
_cell.length_a   1.000
_cell.length_b   1.000
_cell.length_c   1.000
_cell.angle_alpha   90.00
_cell.angle_beta   90.00
_cell.angle_gamma   90.00
#
_symmetry.space_group_name_H-M   'P 1'
#
loop_
_entity.id
_entity.type
_entity.pdbx_description
1 polymer ?
#
loop_
_entity_poly.entity_id
_entity_poly.type
_entity_poly.pdbx_seq_one_letter_code
_entity_poly.pdbx_strand_id
1 'polypeptide(L)'
;VAVAQAMGHADAFLCGDFNEPDGLGNEAAVALLGGLADAWTSVHGEDAPGATFDTQRNRLAALNAGPRSHARRIDRVFAPPCWRAEAASLLGERDASSDHFGLAATFALQSARLAQPVHTSS
;
A
#
# COMPACT_ATOMS: atom_id res chain seq x y z
N VAL A 1 11.46 -9.50 -2.98
CA VAL A 1 12.92 -9.27 -2.84
C VAL A 1 13.69 -9.40 -4.16
N ALA A 2 13.44 -10.41 -5.01
CA ALA A 2 14.22 -10.61 -6.25
C ALA A 2 14.03 -9.54 -7.37
N VAL A 3 12.83 -8.96 -7.51
CA VAL A 3 12.54 -7.99 -8.61
C VAL A 3 13.27 -6.65 -8.41
N ALA A 4 13.29 -6.12 -7.19
CA ALA A 4 13.98 -4.86 -6.87
C ALA A 4 15.51 -4.97 -7.00
N GLN A 5 16.08 -6.16 -6.79
CA GLN A 5 17.53 -6.40 -6.90
C GLN A 5 18.03 -6.42 -8.35
N ALA A 6 17.16 -6.69 -9.34
CA ALA A 6 17.53 -6.71 -10.75
C ALA A 6 17.54 -5.31 -11.41
N MET A 7 16.98 -4.30 -10.76
CA MET A 7 16.80 -2.95 -11.29
C MET A 7 17.76 -1.97 -10.62
N GLY A 8 19.06 -2.10 -10.91
CA GLY A 8 20.07 -1.17 -10.39
C GLY A 8 19.68 0.29 -10.67
N HIS A 9 19.41 1.04 -9.59
CA HIS A 9 19.08 2.49 -9.54
C HIS A 9 17.65 2.95 -9.84
N ALA A 10 16.66 2.07 -10.04
CA ALA A 10 15.27 2.51 -10.19
C ALA A 10 14.50 2.44 -8.87
N ASP A 11 13.71 3.47 -8.56
CA ASP A 11 12.68 3.38 -7.53
C ASP A 11 11.61 2.37 -7.96
N ALA A 12 11.28 1.43 -7.09
CA ALA A 12 10.30 0.38 -7.37
C ALA A 12 9.08 0.53 -6.46
N PHE A 13 7.91 0.73 -7.07
CA PHE A 13 6.61 0.60 -6.42
C PHE A 13 6.10 -0.83 -6.59
N LEU A 14 5.61 -1.43 -5.51
CA LEU A 14 4.95 -2.73 -5.57
C LEU A 14 3.46 -2.52 -5.30
N CYS A 15 2.62 -2.87 -6.27
CA CYS A 15 1.18 -2.73 -6.17
C CYS A 15 0.47 -3.98 -6.67
N GLY A 16 -0.59 -4.39 -5.97
CA GLY A 16 -1.42 -5.52 -6.38
C GLY A 16 -2.11 -6.19 -5.20
N ASP A 17 -2.76 -7.31 -5.49
CA ASP A 17 -3.35 -8.22 -4.52
C ASP A 17 -2.29 -9.19 -3.99
N PHE A 18 -1.95 -9.06 -2.72
CA PHE A 18 -0.98 -9.89 -2.01
C PHE A 18 -1.62 -11.14 -1.40
N ASN A 19 -2.95 -11.18 -1.33
CA ASN A 19 -3.77 -12.28 -0.80
C ASN A 19 -3.21 -12.88 0.51
N GLU A 20 -2.84 -12.00 1.45
CA GLU A 20 -2.26 -12.40 2.74
C GLU A 20 -3.16 -13.43 3.45
N PRO A 21 -2.58 -14.54 3.94
CA PRO A 21 -3.37 -15.59 4.57
C PRO A 21 -4.01 -15.06 5.86
N ASP A 22 -5.26 -15.45 6.09
CA ASP A 22 -6.03 -15.11 7.29
C ASP A 22 -5.23 -15.46 8.56
N GLY A 23 -5.17 -14.54 9.52
CA GLY A 23 -4.64 -14.77 10.86
C GLY A 23 -3.22 -14.25 11.14
N LEU A 24 -2.44 -13.85 10.13
CA LEU A 24 -1.13 -13.21 10.33
C LEU A 24 -1.17 -11.67 10.37
N GLY A 25 -2.34 -11.08 10.08
CA GLY A 25 -2.54 -9.63 10.10
C GLY A 25 -1.69 -8.88 9.05
N ASN A 26 -1.83 -7.55 9.03
CA ASN A 26 -1.05 -6.67 8.16
C ASN A 26 0.49 -6.83 8.34
N GLU A 27 0.92 -7.41 9.46
CA GLU A 27 2.30 -7.49 9.90
C GLU A 27 3.18 -8.37 9.00
N ALA A 28 2.65 -9.48 8.47
CA ALA A 28 3.45 -10.43 7.70
C ALA A 28 3.93 -9.86 6.35
N ALA A 29 3.07 -9.15 5.61
CA ALA A 29 3.49 -8.56 4.34
C ALA A 29 4.43 -7.36 4.52
N VAL A 30 4.19 -6.52 5.53
CA VAL A 30 5.08 -5.41 5.86
C VAL A 30 6.47 -5.93 6.25
N ALA A 31 6.55 -6.99 7.05
CA ALA A 31 7.82 -7.62 7.42
C ALA A 31 8.56 -8.23 6.21
N LEU A 32 7.85 -8.85 5.27
CA LEU A 32 8.43 -9.46 4.07
C LEU A 32 8.95 -8.44 3.05
N LEU A 33 8.44 -7.21 3.10
CA LEU A 33 8.80 -6.11 2.19
C LEU A 33 9.70 -5.07 2.86
N GLY A 34 10.47 -5.50 3.87
CA GLY A 34 11.42 -4.67 4.60
C GLY A 34 12.21 -3.71 3.70
N GLY A 35 12.17 -2.43 4.05
CA GLY A 35 12.75 -1.34 3.27
C GLY A 35 11.76 -0.59 2.37
N LEU A 36 10.51 -1.04 2.25
CA LEU A 36 9.43 -0.31 1.61
C LEU A 36 8.37 0.12 2.64
N ALA A 37 7.70 1.25 2.38
CA ALA A 37 6.61 1.77 3.18
C ALA A 37 5.25 1.42 2.55
N ASP A 38 4.33 0.88 3.36
CA ASP A 38 2.92 0.66 2.99
C ASP A 38 2.19 2.00 2.93
N ALA A 39 1.56 2.31 1.80
CA ALA A 39 0.94 3.61 1.57
C ALA A 39 -0.27 3.88 2.48
N TRP A 40 -1.08 2.86 2.76
CA TRP A 40 -2.27 3.02 3.58
C TRP A 40 -1.89 3.27 5.04
N THR A 41 -1.02 2.42 5.59
CA THR A 41 -0.52 2.57 6.96
C THR A 41 0.24 3.89 7.13
N SER A 42 1.00 4.33 6.12
CA SER A 42 1.73 5.61 6.18
C SER A 42 0.80 6.83 6.31
N VAL A 43 -0.39 6.78 5.69
CA VAL A 43 -1.34 7.90 5.68
C VAL A 43 -2.30 7.84 6.87
N HIS A 44 -2.79 6.66 7.20
CA HIS A 44 -3.89 6.48 8.16
C HIS A 44 -3.49 5.86 9.50
N GLY A 45 -2.26 5.35 9.63
CA GLY A 45 -1.80 4.59 10.80
C GLY A 45 -2.19 3.11 10.75
N GLU A 46 -1.73 2.34 11.74
CA GLU A 46 -1.95 0.89 11.82
C GLU A 46 -3.38 0.52 12.24
N ASP A 47 -4.03 1.39 13.01
CA ASP A 47 -5.39 1.18 13.53
C ASP A 47 -6.49 1.36 12.47
N ALA A 48 -6.15 1.93 11.30
CA ALA A 48 -7.08 2.10 10.21
C ALA A 48 -7.07 0.86 9.29
N PRO A 49 -8.10 0.01 9.31
CA PRO A 49 -8.04 -1.32 8.69
C PRO A 49 -7.92 -1.30 7.18
N GLY A 50 -8.54 -0.31 6.50
CA GLY A 50 -8.40 -0.12 5.05
C GLY A 50 -8.78 -1.33 4.21
N ALA A 51 -9.78 -2.10 4.61
CA ALA A 51 -10.14 -3.34 3.94
C ALA A 51 -10.53 -3.10 2.48
N THR A 52 -9.79 -3.75 1.58
CA THR A 52 -10.01 -3.76 0.13
C THR A 52 -10.90 -4.94 -0.27
N PHE A 53 -11.02 -5.95 0.59
CA PHE A 53 -11.97 -7.05 0.45
C PHE A 53 -12.87 -7.10 1.69
N ASP A 54 -14.18 -6.93 1.53
CA ASP A 54 -15.11 -6.83 2.66
C ASP A 54 -16.51 -7.33 2.28
N THR A 55 -16.89 -8.49 2.81
CA THR A 55 -18.18 -9.14 2.51
C THR A 55 -19.38 -8.42 3.13
N GLN A 56 -19.17 -7.54 4.13
CA GLN A 56 -20.24 -6.76 4.72
C GLN A 56 -20.52 -5.49 3.92
N ARG A 57 -19.49 -4.92 3.31
CA ARG A 57 -19.58 -3.68 2.50
C ARG A 57 -19.74 -3.94 1.00
N ASN A 58 -19.33 -5.09 0.49
CA ASN A 58 -19.36 -5.42 -0.93
C ASN A 58 -20.17 -6.71 -1.20
N ARG A 59 -21.29 -6.55 -1.91
CA ARG A 59 -22.16 -7.67 -2.29
C ARG A 59 -21.46 -8.68 -3.20
N LEU A 60 -20.57 -8.25 -4.09
CA LEU A 60 -19.84 -9.15 -4.97
C LEU A 60 -18.85 -10.01 -4.18
N ALA A 61 -18.18 -9.41 -3.19
CA ALA A 61 -17.35 -10.15 -2.24
C ALA A 61 -18.17 -11.20 -1.47
N ALA A 62 -19.36 -10.83 -0.99
CA ALA A 62 -20.24 -11.76 -0.28
C ALA A 62 -20.70 -12.95 -1.15
N LEU A 63 -20.85 -12.77 -2.46
CA LEU A 63 -21.24 -13.84 -3.39
C LEU A 63 -20.07 -14.78 -3.73
N ASN A 64 -18.86 -14.24 -3.82
CA ASN A 64 -17.66 -15.00 -4.18
C ASN A 64 -17.01 -15.68 -2.97
N ALA A 65 -17.20 -15.15 -1.75
CA ALA A 65 -16.58 -15.65 -0.55
C ALA A 65 -17.43 -16.72 0.18
N GLY A 66 -16.74 -17.60 0.91
CA GLY A 66 -17.40 -18.51 1.85
C GLY A 66 -17.99 -17.77 3.07
N PRO A 67 -18.96 -18.38 3.79
CA PRO A 67 -19.75 -17.76 4.85
C PRO A 67 -18.97 -17.31 6.12
N ARG A 68 -17.64 -17.48 6.14
CA ARG A 68 -16.75 -17.09 7.24
C ARG A 68 -15.65 -16.12 6.80
N SER A 69 -15.78 -15.50 5.64
CA SER A 69 -14.82 -14.50 5.19
C SER A 69 -14.96 -13.22 6.01
N HIS A 70 -13.84 -12.83 6.63
CA HIS A 70 -13.69 -11.55 7.31
C HIS A 70 -13.24 -10.45 6.34
N ALA A 71 -13.37 -9.19 6.75
CA ALA A 71 -12.83 -8.05 6.00
C ALA A 71 -11.29 -8.07 6.05
N ARG A 72 -10.63 -7.79 4.92
CA ARG A 72 -9.18 -7.92 4.75
C ARG A 72 -8.61 -6.82 3.88
N ARG A 73 -7.37 -6.44 4.16
CA ARG A 73 -6.57 -5.51 3.35
C ARG A 73 -5.49 -6.29 2.61
N ILE A 74 -5.87 -6.78 1.43
CA ILE A 74 -5.04 -7.65 0.59
C ILE A 74 -4.50 -6.93 -0.64
N ASP A 75 -5.17 -5.87 -1.11
CA ASP A 75 -4.62 -4.98 -2.13
C ASP A 75 -3.77 -3.91 -1.46
N ARG A 76 -2.51 -3.79 -1.89
CA ARG A 76 -1.54 -2.88 -1.27
C ARG A 76 -0.73 -2.12 -2.29
N VAL A 77 -0.18 -1.00 -1.83
CA VAL A 77 0.82 -0.22 -2.55
C VAL A 77 1.98 0.04 -1.60
N PHE A 78 3.17 -0.40 -1.97
CA PHE A 78 4.42 -0.18 -1.26
C PHE A 78 5.36 0.71 -2.08
N ALA A 79 6.03 1.63 -1.41
CA ALA A 79 6.95 2.59 -2.03
C ALA A 79 8.31 2.60 -1.32
N PRO A 80 9.41 2.96 -2.01
CA PRO A 80 10.70 3.09 -1.37
C PRO A 80 10.78 4.36 -0.50
N PRO A 81 11.74 4.44 0.45
CA PRO A 81 11.75 5.49 1.49
C PRO A 81 11.96 6.92 0.95
N CYS A 82 12.43 7.08 -0.28
CA CYS A 82 12.53 8.37 -0.95
C CYS A 82 11.17 8.93 -1.39
N TRP A 83 10.09 8.16 -1.31
CA TRP A 83 8.74 8.61 -1.63
C TRP A 83 7.87 8.63 -0.37
N ARG A 84 7.22 9.77 -0.12
CA ARG A 84 6.25 9.92 0.96
C ARG A 84 4.84 9.77 0.40
N ALA A 85 4.02 8.91 0.98
CA ALA A 85 2.60 8.84 0.69
C ALA A 85 1.90 10.11 1.22
N GLU A 86 1.16 10.80 0.37
CA GLU A 86 0.40 12.02 0.71
C GLU A 86 -1.08 11.71 0.94
N ALA A 87 -1.61 10.74 0.21
CA ALA A 87 -2.99 10.30 0.33
C ALA A 87 -3.12 8.82 -0.07
N ALA A 88 -4.09 8.15 0.53
CA ALA A 88 -4.52 6.80 0.18
C ALA A 88 -6.04 6.71 0.34
N SER A 89 -6.74 6.17 -0.66
CA SER A 89 -8.21 6.11 -0.69
C SER A 89 -8.70 4.83 -1.35
N LEU A 90 -9.84 4.33 -0.85
CA LEU A 90 -10.56 3.24 -1.48
C LEU A 90 -11.41 3.74 -2.65
N LEU A 91 -11.50 2.94 -3.70
CA LEU A 91 -12.27 3.18 -4.91
C LEU A 91 -13.36 2.12 -5.05
N GLY A 92 -14.48 2.49 -5.68
CA GLY A 92 -15.58 1.56 -5.96
C GLY A 92 -16.49 1.26 -4.76
N GLU A 93 -16.41 2.03 -3.68
CA GLU A 93 -17.22 1.79 -2.47
C GLU A 93 -18.73 2.02 -2.66
N ARG A 94 -19.13 2.87 -3.63
CA ARG A 94 -20.55 3.15 -3.90
C ARG A 94 -21.15 2.20 -4.93
N ASP A 95 -20.42 1.96 -6.01
CA ASP A 95 -20.83 1.11 -7.13
C ASP A 95 -19.72 0.08 -7.38
N ALA A 96 -19.84 -1.07 -6.71
CA ALA A 96 -18.85 -2.14 -6.79
C ALA A 96 -18.86 -2.78 -8.19
N SER A 97 -17.74 -2.65 -8.91
CA SER A 97 -17.49 -3.33 -10.20
C SER A 97 -16.68 -4.62 -10.06
N SER A 98 -16.17 -4.89 -8.85
CA SER A 98 -15.40 -6.06 -8.45
C SER A 98 -15.75 -6.43 -7.01
N ASP A 99 -15.43 -7.66 -6.60
CA ASP A 99 -15.41 -8.08 -5.20
C ASP A 99 -14.30 -7.41 -4.36
N HIS A 100 -13.37 -6.72 -4.99
CA HIS A 100 -12.41 -5.84 -4.34
C HIS A 100 -12.80 -4.36 -4.52
N PHE A 101 -12.55 -3.57 -3.48
CA PHE A 101 -12.40 -2.12 -3.60
C PHE A 101 -11.00 -1.82 -4.14
N GLY A 102 -10.90 -0.89 -5.09
CA GLY A 102 -9.59 -0.45 -5.58
C GLY A 102 -8.86 0.38 -4.52
N LEU A 103 -7.52 0.40 -4.57
CA LEU A 103 -6.70 1.27 -3.74
C LEU A 103 -5.95 2.27 -4.61
N ALA A 104 -6.16 3.56 -4.35
CA ALA A 104 -5.39 4.64 -4.98
C ALA A 104 -4.54 5.37 -3.95
N ALA A 105 -3.27 5.60 -4.28
CA ALA A 105 -2.35 6.35 -3.46
C ALA A 105 -1.59 7.40 -4.29
N THR A 106 -1.33 8.55 -3.69
CA THR A 106 -0.50 9.61 -4.28
C THR A 106 0.76 9.80 -3.47
N PHE A 107 1.88 10.01 -4.15
CA PHE A 107 3.19 10.11 -3.51
C PHE A 107 3.91 11.39 -3.93
N ALA A 108 4.70 11.93 -3.00
CA ALA A 108 5.64 13.01 -3.26
C ALA A 108 7.08 12.48 -3.12
N LEU A 109 7.93 12.78 -4.11
CA LEU A 109 9.35 12.48 -4.02
C LEU A 109 10.00 13.38 -2.96
N GLN A 110 10.61 12.78 -1.96
CA GLN A 110 11.41 13.47 -0.96
C GLN A 110 12.80 13.75 -1.53
N SER A 111 12.99 14.92 -2.14
CA SER A 111 14.32 15.40 -2.46
C SER A 111 15.04 15.80 -1.17
N ALA A 112 16.10 15.10 -0.79
CA ALA A 112 17.08 15.71 0.10
C ALA A 112 17.64 16.93 -0.64
N ARG A 113 17.44 18.15 -0.11
CA ARG A 113 18.23 19.30 -0.55
C ARG A 113 19.68 19.02 -0.14
N LEU A 114 20.42 18.29 -0.96
CA LEU A 114 21.89 18.26 -0.91
C LEU A 114 22.42 19.55 -1.53
N ALA A 115 21.91 20.71 -1.09
CA ALA A 115 22.58 21.96 -1.37
C ALA A 115 23.79 21.97 -0.43
N GLN A 116 24.97 21.62 -0.95
CA GLN A 116 26.20 21.96 -0.24
C GLN A 116 26.21 23.48 -0.04
N PRO A 117 26.43 23.98 1.19
CA PRO A 117 26.61 25.41 1.40
C PRO A 117 27.79 25.86 0.55
N VAL A 118 27.53 26.66 -0.49
CA VAL A 118 28.60 27.38 -1.18
C VAL A 118 29.01 28.49 -0.24
N HIS A 119 30.12 28.31 0.48
CA HIS A 119 30.80 29.41 1.15
C HIS A 119 31.35 30.36 0.08
N THR A 120 30.63 31.43 -0.22
CA THR A 120 31.19 32.57 -0.96
C THR A 120 31.93 33.46 0.05
N SER A 121 33.13 33.08 0.45
CA SER A 121 34.04 34.00 1.11
C SER A 121 34.62 34.93 0.03
N SER A 122 34.36 36.24 0.16
CA SER A 122 35.08 37.31 -0.53
C SER A 122 36.24 37.80 0.33
#